data_AF-A0A2G5L9W5-F1
#
_entry.id   AF-A0A2G5L9W5-F1
#
_cell.length_a   1.000
_cell.length_b   1.000
_cell.length_c   1.000
_cell.angle_alpha   90.00
_cell.angle_beta   90.00
_cell.angle_gamma   90.00
#
_symmetry.space_group_name_H-M   'P 1'
#
loop_
_entity.id
_entity.type
_entity.pdbx_description
1 polymer ?
#
loop_
_entity_poly.entity_id
_entity_poly.type
_entity_poly.pdbx_seq_one_letter_code
_entity_poly.pdbx_strand_id
1 'polypeptide(L)'
;MDSKNTFKTKTGFCHILPDKIILTRDGIIGNVAKVTVGNNISRILLIYGGLSLFLLYSAFSSFQKGQTSISVLYGIIGLFLIFGIFKSLNNSTTPIIERNKIKGIKLKKAIFGLTRSRFEVLFEDDNGKIKKRLIMLPGSMTDGQNETEKAIRIMTDEKLLNE
;
A
#
# COMPACT_ATOMS: atom_id res chain seq x y z
N MET A 1 24.29 15.81 2.08
CA MET A 1 23.31 14.74 1.79
C MET A 1 22.05 15.14 2.52
N ASP A 2 21.20 15.93 1.86
CA ASP A 2 20.17 16.74 2.53
C ASP A 2 19.08 15.88 3.16
N SER A 3 19.13 15.76 4.48
CA SER A 3 18.13 15.08 5.32
C SER A 3 16.77 15.79 5.35
N LYS A 4 16.60 16.86 4.58
CA LYS A 4 15.44 17.76 4.66
C LYS A 4 14.17 17.14 4.06
N ASN A 5 14.32 16.36 2.99
CA ASN A 5 13.20 15.84 2.20
C ASN A 5 13.01 14.31 2.33
N THR A 6 13.39 13.75 3.48
CA THR A 6 13.27 12.31 3.76
C THR A 6 12.47 12.06 5.04
N PHE A 7 11.56 11.09 5.02
CA PHE A 7 10.78 10.66 6.18
C PHE A 7 10.71 9.14 6.30
N LYS A 8 10.44 8.65 7.52
CA LYS A 8 10.31 7.21 7.79
C LYS A 8 8.98 6.66 7.31
N THR A 9 8.99 5.42 6.83
CA THR A 9 7.82 4.63 6.45
C THR A 9 7.73 3.38 7.30
N LYS A 10 6.67 2.58 7.13
CA LYS A 10 6.47 1.30 7.85
C LYS A 10 7.69 0.38 7.83
N THR A 11 8.43 0.33 6.73
CA THR A 11 9.53 -0.65 6.51
C THR A 11 10.79 -0.01 5.92
N GLY A 12 11.02 1.29 6.14
CA GLY A 12 12.17 2.00 5.57
C GLY A 12 11.97 3.49 5.45
N PHE A 13 12.39 4.10 4.34
CA PHE A 13 12.40 5.54 4.14
C PHE A 13 11.79 5.94 2.79
N CYS A 14 11.22 7.13 2.76
CA CYS A 14 10.74 7.79 1.55
C CYS A 14 11.58 9.04 1.32
N HIS A 15 12.19 9.13 0.14
CA HIS A 15 13.00 10.26 -0.30
C HIS A 15 12.24 11.02 -1.39
N ILE A 16 12.07 12.31 -1.18
CA ILE A 16 11.38 13.20 -2.11
C ILE A 16 12.47 13.99 -2.87
N LEU A 17 12.75 13.58 -4.12
CA LEU A 17 13.70 14.26 -5.01
C LEU A 17 12.94 15.16 -6.00
N PRO A 18 13.59 16.16 -6.63
CA PRO A 18 12.92 17.08 -7.55
C PRO A 18 12.21 16.40 -8.73
N ASP A 19 12.73 15.27 -9.21
CA ASP A 19 12.26 14.52 -10.37
C ASP A 19 11.41 13.29 -10.02
N LYS A 20 11.60 12.71 -8.83
CA LYS A 20 11.00 11.43 -8.43
C LYS A 20 10.85 11.24 -6.93
N ILE A 21 9.97 10.33 -6.56
CA ILE A 21 9.81 9.80 -5.21
C ILE A 21 10.46 8.41 -5.16
N ILE A 22 11.30 8.17 -4.17
CA ILE A 22 12.04 6.91 -4.01
C ILE A 22 11.78 6.31 -2.64
N LEU A 23 11.39 5.04 -2.62
CA LEU A 23 11.21 4.24 -1.42
C LEU A 23 12.39 3.27 -1.24
N THR A 24 13.09 3.39 -0.12
CA THR A 24 14.22 2.53 0.27
C THR A 24 13.87 1.75 1.54
N ARG A 25 14.52 0.60 1.77
CA ARG A 25 14.38 -0.14 3.04
C ARG A 25 15.39 0.33 4.11
N ASP A 26 16.59 0.66 3.66
CA ASP A 26 17.78 0.96 4.45
C ASP A 26 18.16 2.45 4.45
N GLY A 27 17.45 3.29 3.69
CA GLY A 27 17.76 4.72 3.55
C GLY A 27 18.80 5.03 2.47
N ILE A 28 19.30 4.03 1.74
CA ILE A 28 20.35 4.18 0.74
C ILE A 28 19.73 4.12 -0.67
N ILE A 29 19.70 5.26 -1.36
CA ILE A 29 19.06 5.38 -2.69
C ILE A 29 19.68 4.42 -3.73
N GLY A 30 21.00 4.20 -3.68
CA GLY A 30 21.70 3.32 -4.63
C GLY A 30 21.28 1.85 -4.60
N ASN A 31 20.73 1.37 -3.48
CA ASN A 31 20.28 -0.03 -3.35
C ASN A 31 18.93 -0.29 -4.02
N VAL A 32 18.20 0.75 -4.44
CA VAL A 32 16.88 0.61 -5.07
C VAL A 32 16.97 -0.09 -6.43
N ALA A 33 18.06 0.14 -7.17
CA ALA A 33 18.30 -0.49 -8.47
C ALA A 33 18.48 -2.02 -8.39
N LYS A 34 18.89 -2.56 -7.22
CA LYS A 34 19.00 -4.02 -6.99
C LYS A 34 17.67 -4.67 -6.61
N VAL A 35 16.67 -3.88 -6.21
CA VAL A 35 15.38 -4.36 -5.64
C VAL A 35 14.21 -4.09 -6.60
N THR A 36 14.46 -3.65 -7.83
CA THR A 36 13.47 -3.54 -8.94
C THR A 36 12.97 -4.90 -9.44
N VAL A 37 12.92 -5.91 -8.55
CA VAL A 37 12.28 -7.19 -8.80
C VAL A 37 10.79 -6.91 -8.96
N GLY A 38 10.34 -7.01 -10.22
CA GLY A 38 8.99 -6.88 -10.80
C GLY A 38 7.79 -6.65 -9.87
N ASN A 39 6.82 -5.89 -10.37
CA ASN A 39 5.55 -5.60 -9.72
C ASN A 39 4.85 -6.89 -9.22
N ASN A 40 5.09 -7.28 -7.97
CA ASN A 40 4.77 -8.60 -7.43
C ASN A 40 3.35 -8.67 -6.83
N ILE A 41 2.55 -7.62 -7.04
CA ILE A 41 1.17 -7.58 -6.54
C ILE A 41 0.35 -8.75 -7.10
N SER A 42 0.57 -9.15 -8.36
CA SER A 42 -0.15 -10.25 -9.01
C SER A 42 0.04 -11.58 -8.28
N ARG A 43 1.23 -11.88 -7.76
CA ARG A 43 1.50 -13.11 -6.99
C ARG A 43 0.67 -13.14 -5.71
N ILE A 44 0.63 -12.02 -5.00
CA ILE A 44 -0.16 -11.89 -3.76
C ILE A 44 -1.65 -12.03 -4.07
N LEU A 45 -2.13 -11.40 -5.14
CA LEU A 45 -3.53 -11.51 -5.57
C LEU A 45 -3.91 -12.95 -5.96
N LEU A 46 -3.02 -13.69 -6.60
CA LEU A 46 -3.23 -15.12 -6.92
C LEU A 46 -3.35 -15.96 -5.65
N ILE A 47 -2.47 -15.76 -4.66
CA ILE A 47 -2.53 -16.48 -3.38
C ILE A 47 -3.85 -16.21 -2.66
N TYR A 48 -4.24 -14.93 -2.54
CA TYR A 48 -5.52 -14.58 -1.92
C TYR A 48 -6.73 -15.04 -2.74
N GLY A 49 -6.62 -15.07 -4.07
CA GLY A 49 -7.64 -15.60 -4.96
C GLY A 49 -7.87 -17.10 -4.72
N GLY A 50 -6.78 -17.88 -4.66
CA GLY A 50 -6.85 -19.30 -4.33
C GLY A 50 -7.44 -19.56 -2.94
N LEU A 51 -7.00 -18.81 -1.93
CA LEU A 51 -7.55 -18.91 -0.57
C LEU A 51 -9.04 -18.56 -0.53
N SER A 52 -9.46 -17.54 -1.27
CA SER A 52 -10.86 -17.16 -1.35
C SER A 52 -11.72 -18.24 -2.01
N LEU A 53 -11.25 -18.85 -3.10
CA LEU A 53 -11.95 -19.95 -3.76
C LEU A 53 -12.07 -21.16 -2.83
N PHE A 54 -11.00 -21.49 -2.11
CA PHE A 54 -11.00 -22.55 -1.12
C PHE A 54 -12.03 -22.31 -0.01
N LEU A 55 -12.12 -21.08 0.52
CA LEU A 55 -13.09 -20.74 1.56
C LEU A 55 -14.53 -20.81 1.04
N LEU A 56 -14.81 -20.32 -0.17
CA LEU A 56 -16.14 -20.41 -0.76
C LEU A 56 -16.55 -21.86 -1.06
N TYR A 57 -15.62 -22.68 -1.54
CA TYR A 57 -15.85 -24.12 -1.70
C TYR A 57 -16.14 -24.80 -0.36
N SER A 58 -15.37 -24.45 0.68
CA SER A 58 -15.57 -24.96 2.04
C SER A 58 -16.91 -24.52 2.63
N ALA A 59 -17.35 -23.29 2.33
CA ALA A 59 -18.67 -22.78 2.73
C ALA A 59 -19.79 -23.62 2.09
N PHE A 60 -19.68 -23.92 0.80
CA PHE A 60 -20.64 -24.75 0.08
C PHE A 60 -20.67 -26.20 0.59
N SER A 61 -19.50 -26.82 0.79
CA SER A 61 -19.41 -28.17 1.36
C SER A 61 -20.01 -28.25 2.77
N SER A 62 -19.76 -27.24 3.61
CA SER A 62 -20.30 -27.18 4.97
C SER A 62 -21.81 -27.00 4.98
N PHE A 63 -22.36 -26.24 4.02
CA PHE A 63 -23.80 -26.10 3.84
C PHE A 63 -24.48 -27.43 3.52
N GLN A 64 -23.90 -28.22 2.59
CA GLN A 64 -24.42 -29.55 2.24
C GLN A 64 -24.40 -30.54 3.43
N LYS A 65 -23.45 -30.36 4.37
CA LYS A 65 -23.34 -31.15 5.59
C LYS A 65 -24.26 -30.68 6.72
N GLY A 66 -25.12 -29.68 6.48
CA GLY A 66 -26.00 -29.09 7.49
C GLY A 66 -25.29 -28.19 8.52
N GLN A 67 -24.00 -27.89 8.33
CA GLN A 67 -23.22 -27.04 9.21
C GLN A 67 -23.38 -25.56 8.84
N THR A 68 -24.59 -25.03 9.03
CA THR A 68 -24.98 -23.68 8.59
C THR A 68 -24.08 -22.58 9.16
N SER A 69 -23.73 -22.63 10.45
CA SER A 69 -22.89 -21.59 11.09
C SER A 69 -21.49 -21.53 10.48
N ILE A 70 -20.87 -22.68 10.22
CA ILE A 70 -19.53 -22.78 9.62
C ILE A 70 -19.59 -22.31 8.16
N SER A 71 -20.65 -22.68 7.44
CA SER A 71 -20.88 -22.22 6.08
C SER A 71 -20.95 -20.69 5.98
N VAL A 72 -21.75 -20.05 6.85
CA VAL A 72 -21.87 -18.58 6.89
C VAL A 72 -20.53 -17.92 7.20
N LEU A 73 -19.78 -18.43 8.18
CA LEU A 73 -18.48 -17.91 8.55
C LEU A 73 -17.49 -17.93 7.35
N TYR A 74 -17.34 -19.09 6.70
CA TYR A 74 -16.47 -19.20 5.54
C TYR A 74 -16.93 -18.34 4.35
N GLY A 75 -18.24 -18.23 4.13
CA GLY A 75 -18.82 -17.36 3.11
C GLY A 75 -18.45 -15.89 3.32
N ILE A 76 -18.62 -15.38 4.55
CA ILE A 76 -18.29 -13.99 4.89
C ILE A 76 -16.79 -13.72 4.70
N ILE A 77 -15.92 -14.61 5.20
CA ILE A 77 -14.46 -14.43 5.08
C ILE A 77 -14.03 -14.49 3.61
N GLY A 78 -14.58 -15.43 2.83
CA GLY A 78 -14.32 -15.54 1.40
C GLY A 78 -14.70 -14.26 0.64
N LEU A 79 -15.92 -13.76 0.84
CA LEU A 79 -16.38 -12.52 0.22
C LEU A 79 -15.54 -11.31 0.63
N PHE A 80 -15.13 -11.25 1.91
CA PHE A 80 -14.24 -10.19 2.40
C PHE A 80 -12.88 -10.21 1.68
N LEU A 81 -12.30 -11.39 1.43
CA LEU A 81 -11.06 -11.51 0.66
C LEU A 81 -11.23 -11.06 -0.78
N ILE A 82 -12.33 -11.44 -1.44
CA ILE A 82 -12.66 -10.98 -2.81
C ILE A 82 -12.72 -9.45 -2.87
N PHE A 83 -13.42 -8.84 -1.92
CA PHE A 83 -13.48 -7.38 -1.83
C PHE A 83 -12.08 -6.76 -1.66
N GLY A 84 -11.23 -7.34 -0.82
CA GLY A 84 -9.84 -6.93 -0.63
C GLY A 84 -8.98 -7.04 -1.90
N ILE A 85 -9.17 -8.11 -2.69
CA ILE A 85 -8.52 -8.33 -3.99
C ILE A 85 -8.88 -7.19 -4.95
N PHE A 86 -10.18 -6.93 -5.16
CA PHE A 86 -10.64 -5.86 -6.06
C PHE A 86 -10.07 -4.50 -5.67
N LYS A 87 -10.05 -4.19 -4.37
CA LYS A 87 -9.47 -2.94 -3.84
C LYS A 87 -7.96 -2.83 -4.07
N SER A 88 -7.28 -3.95 -4.30
CA SER A 88 -5.82 -4.04 -4.41
C SER A 88 -5.30 -4.20 -5.85
N LEU A 89 -6.17 -4.43 -6.84
CA LEU A 89 -5.79 -4.62 -8.26
C LEU A 89 -4.95 -3.47 -8.84
N ASN A 90 -5.25 -2.25 -8.41
CA ASN A 90 -4.56 -1.05 -8.88
C ASN A 90 -3.37 -0.66 -8.00
N ASN A 91 -3.04 -1.44 -6.97
CA ASN A 91 -1.87 -1.17 -6.16
C ASN A 91 -0.58 -1.50 -6.92
N SER A 92 0.42 -0.65 -6.76
CA SER A 92 1.77 -0.89 -7.28
C SER A 92 2.76 -1.16 -6.15
N THR A 93 3.72 -2.06 -6.42
CA THR A 93 4.88 -2.28 -5.56
C THR A 93 6.13 -1.52 -5.99
N THR A 94 6.04 -0.67 -7.02
CA THR A 94 7.20 0.07 -7.55
C THR A 94 7.85 0.96 -6.48
N PRO A 95 9.18 0.91 -6.32
CA PRO A 95 9.88 1.72 -5.34
C PRO A 95 10.16 3.15 -5.84
N ILE A 96 10.18 3.36 -7.16
CA ILE A 96 10.43 4.66 -7.80
C ILE A 96 9.15 5.11 -8.49
N ILE A 97 8.80 6.39 -8.30
CA ILE A 97 7.68 7.05 -8.96
C ILE A 97 8.18 8.39 -9.49
N GLU A 98 8.18 8.58 -10.80
CA GLU A 98 8.55 9.87 -11.40
C GLU A 98 7.45 10.92 -11.12
N ARG A 99 7.84 12.15 -10.79
CA ARG A 99 6.89 13.22 -10.42
C ARG A 99 5.98 13.63 -11.57
N ASN A 100 6.49 13.65 -12.80
CA ASN A 100 5.73 13.94 -14.02
C ASN A 100 4.57 12.93 -14.26
N LYS A 101 4.70 11.69 -13.78
CA LYS A 101 3.69 10.63 -13.90
C LYS A 101 2.65 10.67 -12.77
N ILE A 102 2.86 11.46 -11.72
CA ILE A 102 1.92 11.59 -10.60
C ILE A 102 0.69 12.38 -11.04
N LYS A 103 -0.49 11.78 -10.85
CA LYS A 103 -1.79 12.42 -11.10
C LYS A 103 -2.40 13.03 -9.84
N GLY A 104 -1.95 12.59 -8.66
CA GLY A 104 -2.34 13.20 -7.39
C GLY A 104 -1.92 12.36 -6.18
N ILE A 105 -1.82 13.01 -5.02
CA ILE A 105 -1.51 12.36 -3.76
C ILE A 105 -2.61 12.66 -2.76
N LYS A 106 -3.09 11.64 -2.05
CA LYS A 106 -4.10 11.78 -1.00
C LYS A 106 -3.56 11.28 0.32
N LEU A 107 -3.69 12.08 1.38
CA LEU A 107 -3.44 11.63 2.74
C LEU A 107 -4.68 10.87 3.26
N LYS A 108 -4.49 9.63 3.70
CA LYS A 108 -5.47 8.89 4.51
C LYS A 108 -4.97 8.84 5.94
N LYS A 109 -5.63 9.59 6.83
CA LYS A 109 -5.33 9.62 8.27
C LYS A 109 -5.65 8.27 8.92
N ALA A 110 -4.84 7.89 9.90
CA ALA A 110 -5.06 6.72 10.74
C ALA A 110 -6.35 6.85 11.57
N ILE A 111 -6.99 5.71 11.82
CA ILE A 111 -7.90 5.53 12.95
C ILE A 111 -7.07 4.93 14.09
N PHE A 112 -7.07 5.60 15.24
CA PHE A 112 -6.28 5.20 16.42
C PHE A 112 -6.53 3.73 16.77
N GLY A 113 -5.45 2.95 16.96
CA GLY A 113 -5.50 1.52 17.31
C GLY A 113 -5.87 0.56 16.18
N LEU A 114 -6.42 1.03 15.05
CA LEU A 114 -6.96 0.18 13.98
C LEU A 114 -6.13 0.22 12.70
N THR A 115 -5.73 1.41 12.27
CA THR A 115 -5.07 1.61 10.97
C THR A 115 -3.90 2.58 11.08
N ARG A 116 -3.03 2.57 10.07
CA ARG A 116 -1.89 3.50 9.98
C ARG A 116 -2.16 4.57 8.93
N SER A 117 -1.64 5.78 9.18
CA SER A 117 -1.68 6.87 8.21
C SER A 117 -0.89 6.46 6.97
N ARG A 118 -1.34 6.91 5.81
CA ARG A 118 -0.68 6.58 4.54
C ARG A 118 -0.93 7.65 3.50
N PHE A 119 0.03 7.82 2.60
CA PHE A 119 -0.16 8.54 1.35
C PHE A 119 -0.58 7.57 0.26
N GLU A 120 -1.64 7.92 -0.45
CA GLU A 120 -2.08 7.25 -1.67
C GLU A 120 -1.58 8.08 -2.86
N VAL A 121 -0.48 7.64 -3.48
CA VAL A 121 0.08 8.28 -4.67
C VAL A 121 -0.54 7.63 -5.90
N LEU A 122 -1.36 8.39 -6.63
CA LEU A 122 -1.92 7.98 -7.92
C LEU A 122 -0.96 8.41 -9.02
N PHE A 123 -0.54 7.48 -9.86
CA PHE A 123 0.41 7.73 -10.93
C PHE A 123 0.15 6.82 -12.13
N GLU A 124 0.68 7.21 -13.28
CA GLU A 124 0.66 6.42 -14.50
C GLU A 124 1.89 5.50 -14.54
N ASP A 125 1.68 4.19 -14.70
CA ASP A 125 2.80 3.24 -14.87
C ASP A 125 3.30 3.22 -16.33
N ASP A 126 4.43 2.56 -16.57
CA ASP A 126 5.09 2.54 -17.89
C ASP A 126 4.25 1.95 -19.04
N ASN A 127 3.15 1.25 -18.73
CA ASN A 127 2.16 0.75 -19.68
C ASN A 127 0.94 1.69 -19.84
N GLY A 128 1.02 2.94 -19.36
CA GLY A 128 -0.06 3.93 -19.43
C GLY A 128 -1.24 3.66 -18.49
N LYS A 129 -1.12 2.70 -17.56
CA LYS A 129 -2.20 2.35 -16.62
C LYS A 129 -2.11 3.20 -15.36
N ILE A 130 -3.26 3.70 -14.89
CA ILE A 130 -3.32 4.38 -13.60
C ILE A 130 -3.17 3.35 -12.47
N LYS A 131 -2.13 3.53 -11.67
CA LYS A 131 -1.81 2.73 -10.49
C LYS A 131 -1.77 3.61 -9.25
N LYS A 132 -1.81 2.96 -8.10
CA LYS A 132 -1.74 3.58 -6.78
C LYS A 132 -0.60 2.99 -5.97
N ARG A 133 0.29 3.82 -5.45
CA ARG A 133 1.28 3.42 -4.43
C ARG A 133 0.81 3.87 -3.06
N LEU A 134 0.81 2.94 -2.12
CA LEU A 134 0.55 3.21 -0.72
C LEU A 134 1.89 3.41 0.01
N ILE A 135 2.17 4.63 0.45
CA ILE A 135 3.30 4.94 1.33
C ILE A 135 2.77 4.92 2.76
N MET A 136 2.93 3.78 3.44
CA MET A 136 2.47 3.61 4.82
C MET A 136 3.44 4.27 5.79
N LEU A 137 2.90 5.09 6.69
CA LEU A 137 3.68 5.76 7.73
C LEU A 137 3.86 4.83 8.96
N PRO A 138 4.81 5.17 9.86
CA PRO A 138 5.01 4.40 11.08
C PRO A 138 3.75 4.34 11.95
N GLY A 139 3.64 3.31 12.77
CA GLY A 139 2.48 3.13 13.66
C GLY A 139 2.54 4.09 14.85
N SER A 140 1.38 4.42 15.43
CA SER A 140 1.31 5.27 16.63
C SER A 140 2.11 4.76 17.82
N MET A 141 2.34 3.44 17.91
CA MET A 141 3.15 2.81 18.97
C MET A 141 4.67 2.97 18.79
N THR A 142 5.14 3.50 17.67
CA THR A 142 6.56 3.63 17.34
C THR A 142 6.89 5.06 16.89
N ASP A 143 6.45 6.06 17.68
CA ASP A 143 6.64 7.49 17.36
C ASP A 143 5.98 7.95 16.03
N GLY A 144 4.95 7.23 15.58
CA GLY A 144 4.35 7.44 14.27
C GLY A 144 3.58 8.75 14.12
N GLN A 145 3.20 9.42 15.22
CA GLN A 145 2.55 10.73 15.15
C GLN A 145 3.55 11.81 14.67
N ASN A 146 4.72 11.90 15.32
CA ASN A 146 5.76 12.86 14.94
C ASN A 146 6.27 12.63 13.51
N GLU A 147 6.53 11.36 13.14
CA GLU A 147 6.94 11.03 11.77
C GLU A 147 5.83 11.28 10.75
N THR A 148 4.55 11.12 11.12
CA THR A 148 3.43 11.47 10.24
C THR A 148 3.35 12.97 10.01
N GLU A 149 3.45 13.78 11.06
CA GLU A 149 3.45 15.24 10.93
C GLU A 149 4.63 15.74 10.11
N LYS A 150 5.82 15.20 10.36
CA LYS A 150 7.02 15.50 9.56
C LYS A 150 6.79 15.15 8.08
N ALA A 151 6.22 13.97 7.80
CA ALA A 151 5.96 13.54 6.43
C ALA A 151 4.90 14.43 5.75
N ILE A 152 3.87 14.87 6.47
CA ILE A 152 2.87 15.81 5.96
C ILE A 152 3.54 17.14 5.61
N ARG A 153 4.35 17.70 6.52
CA ARG A 153 5.07 18.97 6.26
C ARG A 153 5.94 18.88 5.01
N ILE A 154 6.77 17.84 4.90
CA ILE A 154 7.64 17.64 3.72
C ILE A 154 6.81 17.56 2.42
N MET A 155 5.70 16.82 2.43
CA MET A 155 4.86 16.67 1.24
C MET A 155 4.13 17.96 0.86
N THR A 156 3.74 18.78 1.84
CA THR A 156 3.14 20.11 1.62
C THR A 156 4.19 21.11 1.10
N ASP A 157 5.37 21.16 1.71
CA ASP A 157 6.47 22.05 1.29
C ASP A 157 6.91 21.77 -0.14
N GLU A 158 6.90 20.49 -0.55
CA GLU A 158 7.21 20.03 -1.90
C GLU A 158 6.04 20.17 -2.89
N LYS A 159 4.94 20.80 -2.47
CA LYS A 159 3.70 21.02 -3.26
C LYS A 159 3.11 19.74 -3.83
N LEU A 160 3.27 18.63 -3.12
CA LEU A 160 2.76 17.31 -3.49
C LEU A 160 1.39 17.02 -2.88
N LEU A 161 1.05 17.71 -1.78
CA LEU A 161 -0.30 17.75 -1.21
C LEU A 161 -0.89 19.13 -1.47
N ASN A 162 -2.05 19.16 -2.10
CA ASN A 162 -2.90 20.34 -2.11
C ASN A 162 -3.91 20.17 -0.97
N GLU A 163 -4.02 21.18 -0.11
CA GLU A 163 -5.10 21.26 0.89
C GLU A 163 -6.48 21.29 0.24
#